data_AF-A0ABD5D982-F1
#
_entry.id   AF-A0ABD5D982-F1
#
_cell.length_a   1.000
_cell.length_b   1.000
_cell.length_c   1.000
_cell.angle_alpha   90.00
_cell.angle_beta   90.00
_cell.angle_gamma   90.00
#
_symmetry.space_group_name_H-M   'P 1'
#
loop_
_entity.id
_entity.type
_entity.pdbx_description
1 polymer ?
#
loop_
_entity_poly.entity_id
_entity_poly.type
_entity_poly.pdbx_seq_one_letter_code
_entity_poly.pdbx_strand_id
1 'polypeptide(L)'
;MARLEINWGKSPNDKTGDSARIGAQKMNSNFLEIYSFLSGMASGDTLPIAIPISRGGTGATTASGARKALGLGAAATKEVGVKEGDIMTVGTCGFGTDLSPLVLNVDDKTLDSFKSGELSYLSFDDVSAITLATRESNSKGQLGLRGLKNGKADLVLRVPKDGKFTPWVSVFHGGNAIVTAAGNIKYALNSARLRNDACITQNGTALVHQRTAVGTYTIQNCVLDRNQWVKELPIDEEGQPLFKAALTQSGTSLTVKVTKDGKAYDIPDGLWIDLHLI
;
A
#
# COMPACT_ATOMS: atom_id res chain seq x y z
N MET A 1 -54.12 11.92 -26.98
CA MET A 1 -54.97 12.13 -28.17
C MET A 1 -54.15 12.94 -29.18
N ALA A 2 -54.62 13.12 -30.41
CA ALA A 2 -53.92 13.96 -31.38
C ALA A 2 -54.41 15.40 -31.28
N ARG A 3 -53.52 16.37 -31.48
CA ARG A 3 -53.86 17.79 -31.55
C ARG A 3 -55.00 18.00 -32.56
N LEU A 4 -56.10 18.60 -32.11
CA LEU A 4 -57.18 18.98 -33.01
C LEU A 4 -56.91 20.36 -33.58
N GLU A 5 -56.83 20.46 -34.91
CA GLU A 5 -56.62 21.72 -35.61
C GLU A 5 -57.93 22.31 -36.11
N ILE A 6 -58.05 23.64 -36.00
CA ILE A 6 -59.15 24.38 -36.61
C ILE A 6 -58.87 24.45 -38.12
N ASN A 7 -59.80 23.95 -38.91
CA ASN A 7 -59.75 24.07 -40.36
C ASN A 7 -60.31 25.43 -40.78
N TRP A 8 -59.46 26.27 -41.36
CA TRP A 8 -59.83 27.63 -41.80
C TRP A 8 -60.50 27.68 -43.18
N GLY A 9 -60.60 26.54 -43.89
CA GLY A 9 -60.99 26.51 -45.30
C GLY A 9 -59.84 26.92 -46.22
N LYS A 10 -60.05 26.83 -47.53
CA LYS A 10 -59.06 27.19 -48.56
C LYS A 10 -59.17 28.65 -48.97
N SER A 11 -60.31 29.30 -48.78
CA SER A 11 -60.57 30.71 -49.13
C SER A 11 -61.71 31.31 -48.31
N PRO A 12 -61.80 32.65 -48.15
CA PRO A 12 -62.90 33.29 -47.42
C PRO A 12 -64.27 32.89 -47.98
N ASN A 13 -65.22 32.56 -47.09
CA ASN A 13 -66.61 32.17 -47.42
C ASN A 13 -66.77 30.90 -48.28
N ASP A 14 -65.76 30.03 -48.40
CA ASP A 14 -65.83 28.81 -49.21
C ASP A 14 -66.67 27.67 -48.59
N LYS A 15 -67.16 27.86 -47.36
CA LYS A 15 -67.96 26.89 -46.57
C LYS A 15 -67.27 25.55 -46.31
N THR A 16 -65.95 25.45 -46.52
CA THR A 16 -65.17 24.22 -46.28
C THR A 16 -64.43 24.22 -44.93
N GLY A 17 -64.39 25.36 -44.24
CA GLY A 17 -63.84 25.50 -42.89
C GLY A 17 -64.78 25.05 -41.77
N ASP A 18 -64.24 24.92 -40.56
CA ASP A 18 -65.02 24.59 -39.37
C ASP A 18 -65.98 25.74 -39.02
N SER A 19 -67.18 25.40 -38.53
CA SER A 19 -68.05 26.39 -37.88
C SER A 19 -67.46 26.85 -36.54
N ALA A 20 -67.84 28.04 -36.07
CA ALA A 20 -67.40 28.56 -34.76
C ALA A 20 -67.68 27.58 -33.60
N ARG A 21 -68.79 26.83 -33.66
CA ARG A 21 -69.13 25.81 -32.66
C ARG A 21 -68.14 24.63 -32.69
N ILE A 22 -67.83 24.11 -33.87
CA ILE A 22 -66.88 23.00 -34.04
C ILE A 22 -65.46 23.45 -33.65
N GLY A 23 -65.06 24.66 -34.05
CA GLY A 23 -63.80 25.27 -33.63
C GLY A 23 -63.70 25.39 -32.10
N ALA A 24 -64.75 25.88 -31.43
CA ALA A 24 -64.79 25.97 -29.96
C ALA A 24 -64.72 24.59 -29.28
N GLN A 25 -65.37 23.57 -29.82
CA GLN A 25 -65.28 22.21 -29.30
C GLN A 25 -63.88 21.62 -29.44
N LYS A 26 -63.20 21.86 -30.58
CA LYS A 26 -61.80 21.45 -30.78
C LYS A 26 -60.86 22.13 -29.80
N MET A 27 -61.03 23.44 -29.59
CA MET A 27 -60.26 24.19 -28.58
C MET A 27 -60.46 23.62 -27.18
N ASN A 28 -61.72 23.44 -26.75
CA ASN A 28 -62.04 22.88 -25.44
C ASN A 28 -61.45 21.47 -25.25
N SER A 29 -61.50 20.63 -26.29
CA SER A 29 -60.93 19.27 -26.24
C SER A 29 -59.42 19.28 -26.10
N ASN A 30 -58.72 20.17 -26.80
CA ASN A 30 -57.27 20.35 -26.64
C ASN A 30 -56.91 20.84 -25.22
N PHE A 31 -57.67 21.77 -24.65
CA PHE A 31 -57.44 22.23 -23.27
C PHE A 31 -57.71 21.13 -22.25
N LEU A 32 -58.81 20.39 -22.41
CA LEU A 32 -59.15 19.26 -21.54
C LEU A 32 -58.05 18.20 -21.55
N GLU A 33 -57.46 17.92 -22.72
CA GLU A 33 -56.32 17.02 -22.85
C GLU A 33 -55.12 17.52 -22.03
N ILE A 34 -54.77 18.80 -22.16
CA ILE A 34 -53.65 19.39 -21.43
C ILE A 34 -53.89 19.36 -19.92
N TYR A 35 -55.08 19.75 -19.45
CA TYR A 35 -55.39 19.76 -18.02
C TYR A 35 -55.44 18.35 -17.43
N SER A 36 -56.00 17.39 -18.17
CA SER A 36 -56.02 15.98 -17.74
C SER A 36 -54.61 15.40 -17.67
N PHE A 37 -53.75 15.76 -18.62
CA PHE A 37 -52.36 15.33 -18.63
C PHE A 37 -51.60 15.91 -17.43
N LEU A 38 -51.64 17.23 -17.23
CA LEU A 38 -50.85 17.91 -16.19
C LEU A 38 -51.33 17.57 -14.77
N SER A 39 -52.64 17.43 -14.57
CA SER A 39 -53.23 17.04 -13.27
C SER A 39 -53.02 15.57 -12.92
N GLY A 40 -52.78 14.71 -13.91
CA GLY A 40 -52.77 13.26 -13.72
C GLY A 40 -54.16 12.65 -13.48
N MET A 41 -55.22 13.45 -13.53
CA MET A 41 -56.62 13.05 -13.36
C MET A 41 -57.34 13.08 -14.71
N ALA A 42 -58.22 12.12 -14.99
CA ALA A 42 -59.07 12.19 -16.17
C ALA A 42 -60.07 13.36 -16.03
N SER A 43 -60.15 14.22 -17.04
CA SER A 43 -61.01 15.42 -17.07
C SER A 43 -60.72 16.42 -15.94
N GLY A 44 -59.44 16.68 -15.68
CA GLY A 44 -59.07 17.72 -14.73
C GLY A 44 -59.55 19.09 -15.20
N ASP A 45 -60.33 19.79 -14.38
CA ASP A 45 -60.82 21.16 -14.70
C ASP A 45 -59.95 22.24 -14.06
N THR A 46 -58.92 21.85 -13.30
CA THR A 46 -57.96 22.73 -12.63
C THR A 46 -56.54 22.27 -12.87
N LEU A 47 -55.65 23.21 -13.18
CA LEU A 47 -54.21 22.92 -13.19
C LEU A 47 -53.73 22.66 -11.75
N PRO A 48 -52.92 21.62 -11.53
CA PRO A 48 -52.37 21.36 -10.21
C PRO A 48 -51.31 22.42 -9.85
N ILE A 49 -51.16 22.69 -8.56
CA ILE A 49 -50.11 23.59 -8.05
C ILE A 49 -48.71 22.99 -8.28
N ALA A 50 -48.60 21.65 -8.33
CA ALA A 50 -47.40 20.93 -8.71
C ALA A 50 -47.76 19.65 -9.50
N ILE A 51 -47.01 19.38 -10.57
CA ILE A 51 -47.23 18.22 -11.44
C ILE A 51 -46.79 16.93 -10.72
N PRO A 52 -47.57 15.84 -10.72
CA PRO A 52 -47.21 14.59 -10.04
C PRO A 52 -46.09 13.80 -10.75
N ILE A 53 -45.47 12.85 -10.04
CA ILE A 53 -44.37 12.03 -10.57
C ILE A 53 -44.77 11.17 -11.77
N SER A 54 -46.02 10.67 -11.80
CA SER A 54 -46.58 9.92 -12.92
C SER A 54 -46.69 10.72 -14.22
N ARG A 55 -46.49 12.05 -14.15
CA ARG A 55 -46.52 12.99 -15.28
C ARG A 55 -45.23 13.80 -15.42
N GLY A 56 -44.15 13.34 -14.79
CA GLY A 56 -42.81 13.93 -14.92
C GLY A 56 -42.51 15.10 -13.98
N GLY A 57 -43.40 15.42 -13.04
CA GLY A 57 -43.11 16.38 -11.97
C GLY A 57 -42.64 15.70 -10.67
N THR A 58 -42.62 16.44 -9.56
CA THR A 58 -42.29 15.91 -8.22
C THR A 58 -43.47 15.95 -7.25
N GLY A 59 -44.60 16.51 -7.66
CA GLY A 59 -45.79 16.72 -6.83
C GLY A 59 -45.58 17.71 -5.67
N ALA A 60 -44.44 18.39 -5.61
CA ALA A 60 -44.06 19.25 -4.50
C ALA A 60 -43.82 20.70 -4.93
N THR A 61 -44.19 21.63 -4.06
CA THR A 61 -43.96 23.07 -4.22
C THR A 61 -42.71 23.57 -3.47
N THR A 62 -42.03 22.68 -2.76
CA THR A 62 -40.82 22.99 -1.99
C THR A 62 -39.68 22.05 -2.36
N ALA A 63 -38.43 22.52 -2.22
CA ALA A 63 -37.24 21.72 -2.48
C ALA A 63 -37.18 20.45 -1.60
N SER A 64 -37.59 20.54 -0.33
CA SER A 64 -37.63 19.39 0.57
C SER A 64 -38.65 18.33 0.12
N GLY A 65 -39.86 18.77 -0.23
CA GLY A 65 -40.90 17.88 -0.74
C GLY A 65 -40.48 17.19 -2.05
N ALA A 66 -39.80 17.93 -2.94
CA ALA A 66 -39.30 17.38 -4.19
C ALA A 66 -38.26 16.28 -3.98
N ARG A 67 -37.26 16.50 -3.11
CA ARG A 67 -36.25 15.49 -2.76
C ARG A 67 -36.86 14.22 -2.14
N LYS A 68 -37.89 14.40 -1.31
CA LYS A 68 -38.64 13.28 -0.70
C LYS A 68 -39.39 12.47 -1.76
N ALA A 69 -40.06 13.14 -2.70
CA ALA A 69 -40.79 12.49 -3.78
C ALA A 69 -39.87 11.68 -4.72
N LEU A 70 -38.63 12.14 -4.91
CA LEU A 70 -37.60 11.44 -5.70
C LEU A 70 -36.84 10.35 -4.94
N GLY A 71 -37.12 10.13 -3.65
CA GLY A 71 -36.48 9.07 -2.86
C GLY A 71 -34.98 9.27 -2.59
N LEU A 72 -34.46 10.50 -2.71
CA LEU A 72 -33.02 10.79 -2.62
C LEU A 72 -32.45 10.70 -1.20
N GLY A 73 -33.31 10.58 -0.18
CA GLY A 73 -32.92 10.41 1.23
C GLY A 73 -32.14 11.59 1.80
N ALA A 74 -31.38 11.34 2.86
CA ALA A 74 -30.58 12.36 3.56
C ALA A 74 -29.41 12.88 2.72
N ALA A 75 -28.90 12.06 1.78
CA ALA A 75 -27.80 12.42 0.88
C ALA A 75 -28.11 13.69 0.07
N ALA A 76 -29.38 13.92 -0.24
CA ALA A 76 -29.87 15.01 -1.07
C ALA A 76 -29.72 16.42 -0.44
N THR A 77 -29.31 16.50 0.82
CA THR A 77 -29.05 17.75 1.55
C THR A 77 -27.64 17.82 2.12
N LYS A 78 -26.78 16.85 1.80
CA LYS A 78 -25.38 16.83 2.24
C LYS A 78 -24.49 17.42 1.15
N GLU A 79 -23.43 18.08 1.58
CA GLU A 79 -22.36 18.51 0.68
C GLU A 79 -21.49 17.31 0.29
N VAL A 80 -20.79 17.46 -0.83
CA VAL A 80 -19.76 16.53 -1.27
C VAL A 80 -18.41 17.04 -0.78
N GLY A 81 -17.64 16.18 -0.12
CA GLY A 81 -16.38 16.62 0.47
C GLY A 81 -15.72 15.59 1.38
N VAL A 82 -14.71 16.06 2.09
CA VAL A 82 -13.88 15.26 3.01
C VAL A 82 -14.11 15.64 4.47
N LYS A 83 -15.14 16.45 4.77
CA LYS A 83 -15.50 16.88 6.13
C LYS A 83 -16.49 15.91 6.78
N GLU A 84 -16.61 15.99 8.11
CA GLU A 84 -17.54 15.15 8.87
C GLU A 84 -19.01 15.41 8.49
N GLY A 85 -19.69 14.35 8.05
CA GLY A 85 -21.10 14.42 7.65
C GLY A 85 -21.34 14.75 6.16
N ASP A 86 -20.28 14.94 5.37
CA ASP A 86 -20.31 15.02 3.90
C ASP A 86 -20.40 13.64 3.26
N ILE A 87 -20.78 13.58 1.98
CA ILE A 87 -20.72 12.36 1.17
C ILE A 87 -19.34 12.28 0.52
N MET A 88 -18.61 11.22 0.86
CA MET A 88 -17.35 10.89 0.19
C MET A 88 -17.64 10.42 -1.24
N THR A 89 -16.97 11.04 -2.20
CA THR A 89 -16.97 10.57 -3.59
C THR A 89 -15.95 9.46 -3.79
N VAL A 90 -16.18 8.62 -4.80
CA VAL A 90 -15.13 7.77 -5.39
C VAL A 90 -13.94 8.68 -5.72
N GLY A 91 -12.75 8.36 -5.22
CA GLY A 91 -11.64 9.33 -5.21
C GLY A 91 -11.19 9.78 -3.83
N THR A 92 -12.11 9.79 -2.86
CA THR A 92 -11.83 10.33 -1.53
C THR A 92 -10.82 9.46 -0.80
N CYS A 93 -9.83 10.11 -0.19
CA CYS A 93 -8.75 9.47 0.57
C CYS A 93 -8.06 8.26 -0.12
N GLY A 94 -8.15 8.16 -1.46
CA GLY A 94 -7.57 7.09 -2.26
C GLY A 94 -8.43 5.84 -2.43
N PHE A 95 -9.72 5.85 -2.05
CA PHE A 95 -10.62 4.70 -2.21
C PHE A 95 -11.43 4.72 -3.50
N GLY A 96 -11.44 3.58 -4.19
CA GLY A 96 -12.24 3.36 -5.41
C GLY A 96 -11.78 4.17 -6.62
N THR A 97 -10.70 4.91 -6.48
CA THR A 97 -9.98 5.58 -7.55
C THR A 97 -8.67 4.85 -7.78
N ASP A 98 -8.22 4.85 -9.02
CA ASP A 98 -6.86 4.54 -9.42
C ASP A 98 -5.86 5.67 -9.07
N LEU A 99 -6.30 6.77 -8.43
CA LEU A 99 -5.50 7.97 -8.12
C LEU A 99 -5.33 8.22 -6.59
N SER A 100 -4.09 8.23 -6.08
CA SER A 100 -3.80 8.47 -4.65
C SER A 100 -3.75 9.98 -4.26
N PRO A 101 -4.22 10.40 -3.06
CA PRO A 101 -4.31 11.81 -2.63
C PRO A 101 -2.97 12.42 -2.14
N LEU A 102 -2.71 13.68 -2.49
CA LEU A 102 -1.49 14.43 -2.14
C LEU A 102 -1.64 15.26 -0.84
N VAL A 103 -0.69 15.16 0.10
CA VAL A 103 -0.73 15.87 1.40
C VAL A 103 0.59 16.59 1.62
N LEU A 104 0.50 17.90 1.87
CA LEU A 104 1.67 18.78 2.04
C LEU A 104 2.16 18.90 3.49
N ASN A 105 1.39 18.52 4.53
CA ASN A 105 1.74 18.35 5.96
C ASN A 105 0.87 17.28 6.62
N VAL A 106 1.44 16.36 7.41
CA VAL A 106 0.63 15.48 8.27
C VAL A 106 -0.19 16.28 9.29
N ASP A 107 0.35 17.42 9.75
CA ASP A 107 -0.28 18.32 10.73
C ASP A 107 -1.11 19.48 10.10
N ASP A 108 -1.02 19.75 8.78
CA ASP A 108 -1.94 20.67 8.04
C ASP A 108 -3.00 19.91 7.27
N LYS A 109 -2.88 18.58 7.19
CA LYS A 109 -4.02 17.77 6.83
C LYS A 109 -5.10 18.12 7.85
N THR A 110 -6.29 18.51 7.40
CA THR A 110 -7.44 18.18 8.23
C THR A 110 -7.32 16.67 8.48
N LEU A 111 -7.32 16.25 9.75
CA LEU A 111 -6.95 14.91 10.23
C LEU A 111 -7.87 13.78 9.70
N ASP A 112 -8.54 14.00 8.58
CA ASP A 112 -9.77 13.35 8.14
C ASP A 112 -9.50 12.34 6.99
N SER A 113 -8.24 12.06 6.63
CA SER A 113 -7.87 11.14 5.53
C SER A 113 -6.61 10.30 5.87
N PHE A 114 -6.42 9.13 5.26
CA PHE A 114 -5.26 8.21 5.48
C PHE A 114 -3.89 8.89 5.34
N LYS A 115 -3.02 8.83 6.35
CA LYS A 115 -1.89 9.77 6.59
C LYS A 115 -0.56 9.51 5.79
N SER A 116 -0.66 9.03 4.54
CA SER A 116 0.41 8.77 3.52
C SER A 116 0.96 7.35 3.45
N GLY A 117 0.85 6.72 2.27
CA GLY A 117 1.34 5.37 1.94
C GLY A 117 1.18 5.10 0.44
N GLU A 118 2.25 4.98 -0.33
CA GLU A 118 2.25 4.57 -1.75
C GLU A 118 2.60 3.09 -1.88
N LEU A 119 1.76 2.27 -2.50
CA LEU A 119 2.08 0.86 -2.79
C LEU A 119 2.80 0.73 -4.14
N SER A 120 4.09 0.37 -4.16
CA SER A 120 4.91 0.26 -5.39
C SER A 120 5.61 -1.09 -5.49
N TYR A 121 5.80 -1.62 -6.71
CA TYR A 121 6.75 -2.73 -6.95
C TYR A 121 7.95 -2.23 -7.77
N LEU A 122 9.15 -2.41 -7.24
CA LEU A 122 10.42 -1.91 -7.78
C LEU A 122 11.18 -3.06 -8.43
N SER A 123 11.08 -3.16 -9.75
CA SER A 123 11.56 -4.32 -10.52
C SER A 123 13.08 -4.48 -10.55
N PHE A 124 13.85 -3.38 -10.58
CA PHE A 124 15.32 -3.42 -10.51
C PHE A 124 15.83 -3.90 -9.14
N ASP A 125 15.05 -3.67 -8.08
CA ASP A 125 15.41 -4.00 -6.69
C ASP A 125 14.72 -5.30 -6.18
N ASP A 126 13.75 -5.83 -6.93
CA ASP A 126 12.78 -6.87 -6.55
C ASP A 126 12.08 -6.61 -5.21
N VAL A 127 11.50 -5.40 -5.04
CA VAL A 127 10.86 -4.97 -3.77
C VAL A 127 9.42 -4.50 -3.98
N SER A 128 8.47 -5.03 -3.20
CA SER A 128 7.14 -4.42 -3.02
C SER A 128 7.16 -3.48 -1.81
N ALA A 129 6.95 -2.18 -1.97
CA ALA A 129 7.12 -1.15 -0.95
C ALA A 129 5.88 -0.32 -0.66
N ILE A 130 5.77 0.16 0.57
CA ILE A 130 4.97 1.28 1.02
C ILE A 130 5.89 2.51 1.15
N THR A 131 5.66 3.58 0.37
CA THR A 131 6.31 4.88 0.58
C THR A 131 5.49 5.72 1.55
N LEU A 132 6.09 6.07 2.67
CA LEU A 132 5.56 7.03 3.64
C LEU A 132 6.24 8.37 3.41
N ALA A 133 5.49 9.47 3.53
CA ALA A 133 6.03 10.81 3.35
C ALA A 133 5.68 11.69 4.55
N THR A 134 6.54 12.63 4.89
CA THR A 134 6.21 13.67 5.88
C THR A 134 5.61 14.90 5.17
N ARG A 135 5.34 15.97 5.93
CA ARG A 135 5.05 17.31 5.40
C ARG A 135 6.06 17.77 4.36
N GLU A 136 7.32 17.47 4.61
CA GLU A 136 8.39 18.20 3.98
C GLU A 136 8.72 17.58 2.62
N SER A 137 8.87 18.44 1.61
CA SER A 137 9.36 18.01 0.30
C SER A 137 10.75 17.38 0.47
N ASN A 138 10.92 16.16 -0.04
CA ASN A 138 12.13 15.32 0.08
C ASN A 138 12.30 14.53 1.39
N SER A 139 11.33 14.55 2.30
CA SER A 139 11.32 13.70 3.49
C SER A 139 10.37 12.51 3.28
N LYS A 140 10.90 11.46 2.68
CA LYS A 140 10.18 10.21 2.39
C LYS A 140 10.87 9.04 3.08
N GLY A 141 10.15 7.98 3.34
CA GLY A 141 10.69 6.69 3.78
C GLY A 141 10.01 5.60 2.99
N GLN A 142 10.76 4.58 2.58
CA GLN A 142 10.16 3.40 2.01
C GLN A 142 10.36 2.22 2.94
N LEU A 143 9.28 1.48 3.13
CA LEU A 143 9.24 0.18 3.78
C LEU A 143 8.87 -0.85 2.73
N GLY A 144 9.64 -1.91 2.53
CA GLY A 144 9.31 -2.88 1.49
C GLY A 144 9.70 -4.32 1.81
N LEU A 145 9.16 -5.23 1.00
CA LEU A 145 9.42 -6.66 1.02
C LEU A 145 10.22 -7.02 -0.23
N ARG A 146 11.47 -7.44 -0.04
CA ARG A 146 12.38 -7.86 -1.12
C ARG A 146 12.32 -9.36 -1.34
N GLY A 147 12.48 -9.84 -2.58
CA GLY A 147 12.78 -11.26 -2.84
C GLY A 147 11.56 -12.17 -2.86
N LEU A 148 10.36 -11.60 -3.01
CA LEU A 148 9.08 -12.32 -3.01
C LEU A 148 9.03 -13.42 -4.09
N LYS A 149 9.69 -13.21 -5.24
CA LYS A 149 9.76 -14.20 -6.33
C LYS A 149 10.61 -15.43 -5.99
N ASN A 150 11.55 -15.28 -5.06
CA ASN A 150 12.52 -16.31 -4.70
C ASN A 150 12.17 -17.04 -3.40
N GLY A 151 10.98 -16.77 -2.83
CA GLY A 151 10.51 -17.40 -1.59
C GLY A 151 11.29 -16.98 -0.34
N LYS A 152 12.13 -15.94 -0.41
CA LYS A 152 12.93 -15.41 0.70
C LYS A 152 12.64 -13.91 0.84
N ALA A 153 11.60 -13.59 1.60
CA ALA A 153 11.17 -12.21 1.80
C ALA A 153 12.02 -11.53 2.89
N ASP A 154 12.69 -10.42 2.53
CA ASP A 154 13.38 -9.56 3.49
C ASP A 154 12.60 -8.25 3.68
N LEU A 155 12.44 -7.82 4.94
CA LEU A 155 11.97 -6.47 5.24
C LEU A 155 13.10 -5.48 5.00
N VAL A 156 12.88 -4.52 4.12
CA VAL A 156 13.87 -3.52 3.72
C VAL A 156 13.33 -2.12 3.90
N LEU A 157 14.22 -1.19 4.23
CA LEU A 157 13.91 0.22 4.39
C LEU A 157 14.96 1.10 3.72
N ARG A 158 14.53 2.26 3.24
CA ARG A 158 15.44 3.29 2.72
C ARG A 158 14.84 4.66 2.89
N VAL A 159 15.72 5.65 2.89
CA VAL A 159 15.39 7.07 3.00
C VAL A 159 16.08 7.84 1.87
N PRO A 160 15.62 9.03 1.52
CA PRO A 160 16.30 9.90 0.59
C PRO A 160 17.52 10.57 1.25
N LYS A 161 18.55 10.80 0.44
CA LYS A 161 19.75 11.57 0.72
C LYS A 161 20.19 12.26 -0.57
N ASP A 162 20.44 13.57 -0.54
CA ASP A 162 20.91 14.35 -1.69
C ASP A 162 20.04 14.19 -2.96
N GLY A 163 18.71 14.10 -2.78
CA GLY A 163 17.75 13.96 -3.88
C GLY A 163 17.66 12.56 -4.50
N LYS A 164 18.36 11.55 -3.95
CA LYS A 164 18.29 10.13 -4.35
C LYS A 164 17.96 9.25 -3.16
N PHE A 165 17.31 8.11 -3.37
CA PHE A 165 17.17 7.14 -2.29
C PHE A 165 18.53 6.51 -1.95
N THR A 166 18.78 6.32 -0.66
CA THR A 166 19.92 5.51 -0.21
C THR A 166 19.79 4.08 -0.76
N PRO A 167 20.89 3.33 -0.81
CA PRO A 167 20.80 1.89 -0.90
C PRO A 167 19.81 1.34 0.14
N TRP A 168 19.13 0.26 -0.22
CA TRP A 168 18.24 -0.44 0.69
C TRP A 168 19.01 -1.01 1.87
N VAL A 169 18.47 -0.78 3.06
CA VAL A 169 18.96 -1.36 4.29
C VAL A 169 18.00 -2.45 4.70
N SER A 170 18.52 -3.64 4.98
CA SER A 170 17.72 -4.74 5.52
C SER A 170 17.44 -4.54 7.00
N VAL A 171 16.24 -4.89 7.43
CA VAL A 171 15.91 -4.98 8.86
C VAL A 171 16.43 -6.32 9.38
N PHE A 172 17.23 -6.27 10.44
CA PHE A 172 17.68 -7.48 11.10
C PHE A 172 16.55 -8.13 11.89
N HIS A 173 16.39 -9.43 11.67
CA HIS A 173 15.48 -10.30 12.39
C HIS A 173 16.15 -11.66 12.62
N GLY A 174 15.54 -12.53 13.43
CA GLY A 174 16.12 -13.83 13.79
C GLY A 174 16.37 -14.80 12.61
N GLY A 175 15.93 -14.45 11.40
CA GLY A 175 16.22 -15.22 10.18
C GLY A 175 17.43 -14.71 9.38
N ASN A 176 17.95 -13.50 9.65
CA ASN A 176 19.06 -12.90 8.91
C ASN A 176 20.13 -12.23 9.81
N ALA A 177 20.01 -12.36 11.14
CA ALA A 177 20.99 -11.87 12.09
C ALA A 177 21.22 -12.81 13.29
N ILE A 178 22.41 -12.72 13.92
CA ILE A 178 22.76 -13.43 15.16
C ILE A 178 22.90 -12.40 16.29
N VAL A 179 22.39 -12.74 17.48
CA VAL A 179 22.67 -12.01 18.72
C VAL A 179 23.82 -12.71 19.45
N THR A 180 24.92 -12.01 19.70
CA THR A 180 26.06 -12.58 20.44
C THR A 180 25.74 -12.71 21.93
N ALA A 181 26.55 -13.45 22.68
CA ALA A 181 26.42 -13.56 24.14
C ALA A 181 26.53 -12.20 24.86
N ALA A 182 27.21 -11.22 24.24
CA ALA A 182 27.32 -9.85 24.73
C ALA A 182 26.14 -8.94 24.29
N GLY A 183 25.15 -9.47 23.56
CA GLY A 183 23.97 -8.73 23.11
C GLY A 183 24.12 -7.99 21.76
N ASN A 184 25.23 -8.19 21.04
CA ASN A 184 25.46 -7.51 19.75
C ASN A 184 24.72 -8.20 18.60
N ILE A 185 24.15 -7.44 17.66
CA ILE A 185 23.45 -7.96 16.45
C ILE A 185 24.40 -7.97 15.25
N LYS A 186 24.51 -9.11 14.56
CA LYS A 186 25.45 -9.30 13.42
C LYS A 186 24.77 -9.86 12.17
N TYR A 187 25.24 -9.44 11.00
CA TYR A 187 24.78 -9.93 9.69
C TYR A 187 25.03 -11.43 9.59
N ALA A 188 23.98 -12.21 9.33
CA ALA A 188 24.12 -13.65 9.37
C ALA A 188 24.90 -14.18 8.16
N LEU A 189 24.74 -13.67 6.93
CA LEU A 189 25.14 -14.39 5.69
C LEU A 189 26.61 -14.82 5.52
N ASN A 190 27.57 -14.29 6.29
CA ASN A 190 28.99 -14.61 6.16
C ASN A 190 29.62 -15.09 7.47
N SER A 191 28.89 -15.87 8.27
CA SER A 191 29.41 -16.41 9.52
C SER A 191 29.54 -17.93 9.54
N ALA A 192 30.52 -18.43 10.27
CA ALA A 192 30.66 -19.85 10.57
C ALA A 192 31.10 -20.02 12.02
N ARG A 193 30.44 -20.94 12.71
CA ARG A 193 30.85 -21.37 14.04
C ARG A 193 31.76 -22.57 13.92
N LEU A 194 33.04 -22.38 14.24
CA LEU A 194 34.02 -23.45 14.32
C LEU A 194 34.07 -24.01 15.74
N ARG A 195 33.96 -25.33 15.85
CA ARG A 195 34.21 -26.15 17.03
C ARG A 195 35.32 -27.14 16.72
N ASN A 196 35.69 -27.94 17.72
CA ASN A 196 36.66 -29.02 17.53
C ASN A 196 36.19 -30.08 16.53
N ASP A 197 34.89 -30.34 16.51
CA ASP A 197 34.22 -31.46 15.84
C ASP A 197 33.29 -31.03 14.69
N ALA A 198 33.00 -29.74 14.56
CA ALA A 198 32.07 -29.21 13.58
C ALA A 198 32.45 -27.81 13.13
N CYS A 199 32.13 -27.50 11.87
CA CYS A 199 32.06 -26.13 11.38
C CYS A 199 30.72 -25.95 10.70
N ILE A 200 29.89 -25.04 11.18
CA ILE A 200 28.51 -24.89 10.71
C ILE A 200 28.27 -23.42 10.38
N THR A 201 27.68 -23.14 9.21
CA THR A 201 27.21 -21.80 8.85
C THR A 201 25.96 -21.42 9.66
N GLN A 202 25.58 -20.14 9.67
CA GLN A 202 24.32 -19.71 10.32
C GLN A 202 23.07 -20.43 9.80
N ASN A 203 23.10 -20.95 8.56
CA ASN A 203 21.94 -21.61 7.93
C ASN A 203 21.88 -23.10 8.30
N GLY A 204 22.69 -23.56 9.26
CA GLY A 204 22.79 -24.97 9.64
C GLY A 204 23.54 -25.83 8.63
N THR A 205 24.17 -25.23 7.62
CA THR A 205 24.95 -25.98 6.62
C THR A 205 26.32 -26.30 7.20
N ALA A 206 26.68 -27.59 7.25
CA ALA A 206 28.02 -27.99 7.65
C ALA A 206 29.04 -27.58 6.57
N LEU A 207 30.11 -26.93 6.99
CA LEU A 207 31.30 -26.68 6.17
C LEU A 207 32.27 -27.85 6.32
N VAL A 208 32.94 -28.17 5.22
CA VAL A 208 34.03 -29.14 5.24
C VAL A 208 35.15 -28.54 6.08
N HIS A 209 35.40 -29.15 7.24
CA HIS A 209 36.45 -28.74 8.15
C HIS A 209 37.28 -29.96 8.54
N GLN A 210 38.56 -29.73 8.86
CA GLN A 210 39.47 -30.77 9.27
C GLN A 210 40.46 -30.24 10.30
N ARG A 211 40.66 -30.99 11.38
CA ARG A 211 41.79 -30.78 12.28
C ARG A 211 43.05 -31.41 11.66
N THR A 212 44.03 -30.60 11.30
CA THR A 212 45.26 -31.04 10.62
C THR A 212 46.44 -31.23 11.57
N ALA A 213 46.43 -30.55 12.72
CA ALA A 213 47.36 -30.73 13.83
C ALA A 213 46.71 -30.24 15.12
N VAL A 214 47.37 -30.44 16.27
CA VAL A 214 46.95 -29.83 17.54
C VAL A 214 46.80 -28.32 17.36
N GLY A 215 45.63 -27.80 17.70
CA GLY A 215 45.26 -26.39 17.57
C GLY A 215 45.24 -25.88 16.14
N THR A 216 45.24 -26.73 15.10
CA THR A 216 45.20 -26.27 13.70
C THR A 216 44.01 -26.88 12.97
N TYR A 217 43.12 -26.01 12.52
CA TYR A 217 41.89 -26.37 11.82
C TYR A 217 41.89 -25.75 10.42
N THR A 218 41.51 -26.52 9.41
CA THR A 218 41.30 -26.03 8.04
C THR A 218 39.83 -26.11 7.69
N ILE A 219 39.31 -25.06 7.06
CA ILE A 219 37.94 -24.99 6.55
C ILE A 219 38.04 -24.85 5.04
N GLN A 220 37.54 -25.86 4.31
CA GLN A 220 37.57 -25.90 2.86
C GLN A 220 36.33 -25.23 2.25
N ASN A 221 36.45 -24.78 1.00
CA ASN A 221 35.38 -24.10 0.26
C ASN A 221 34.80 -22.90 1.03
N CYS A 222 35.66 -22.21 1.78
CA CYS A 222 35.33 -20.93 2.36
C CYS A 222 35.31 -19.89 1.23
N VAL A 223 34.14 -19.73 0.59
CA VAL A 223 33.90 -18.81 -0.54
C VAL A 223 33.57 -17.39 -0.05
N LEU A 224 33.59 -17.17 1.26
CA LEU A 224 33.27 -15.90 1.89
C LEU A 224 34.49 -14.95 1.73
N ASP A 225 34.23 -13.72 1.28
CA ASP A 225 35.16 -12.68 0.78
C ASP A 225 36.54 -12.56 1.49
N ARG A 226 37.58 -12.24 0.71
CA ARG A 226 38.96 -12.73 0.93
C ARG A 226 39.88 -11.91 1.85
N ASN A 227 39.44 -10.83 2.51
CA ASN A 227 40.38 -9.93 3.21
C ASN A 227 39.91 -9.35 4.57
N GLN A 228 38.81 -9.80 5.17
CA GLN A 228 38.26 -9.14 6.38
C GLN A 228 37.67 -10.11 7.42
N TRP A 229 38.35 -11.23 7.70
CA TRP A 229 37.90 -12.15 8.74
C TRP A 229 38.12 -11.58 10.15
N VAL A 230 37.03 -11.45 10.88
CA VAL A 230 37.02 -11.22 12.32
C VAL A 230 36.70 -12.54 13.02
N LYS A 231 37.38 -12.74 14.14
CA LYS A 231 37.17 -13.86 15.06
C LYS A 231 36.54 -13.32 16.34
N GLU A 232 35.54 -14.02 16.83
CA GLU A 232 35.08 -13.91 18.20
C GLU A 232 35.46 -15.16 18.97
N LEU A 233 35.97 -14.92 20.17
CA LEU A 233 36.48 -15.93 21.06
C LEU A 233 35.64 -15.92 22.33
N PRO A 234 35.41 -17.08 22.95
CA PRO A 234 34.74 -17.15 24.23
C PRO A 234 35.60 -16.40 25.25
N ILE A 235 34.93 -15.58 26.05
CA ILE A 235 35.55 -14.75 27.10
C ILE A 235 35.25 -15.33 28.48
N ASP A 236 36.12 -15.07 29.44
CA ASP A 236 35.86 -15.31 30.86
C ASP A 236 34.97 -14.21 31.48
N GLU A 237 34.69 -14.33 32.78
CA GLU A 237 33.85 -13.40 33.54
C GLU A 237 34.45 -11.99 33.60
N GLU A 238 35.77 -11.87 33.39
CA GLU A 238 36.54 -10.64 33.34
C GLU A 238 36.68 -10.06 31.91
N GLY A 239 36.07 -10.70 30.92
CA GLY A 239 36.04 -10.24 29.52
C GLY A 239 37.32 -10.53 28.73
N GLN A 240 38.22 -11.38 29.23
CA GLN A 240 39.43 -11.81 28.51
C GLN A 240 39.16 -13.08 27.68
N PRO A 241 39.72 -13.19 26.46
CA PRO A 241 39.59 -14.41 25.65
C PRO A 241 40.21 -15.64 26.33
N LEU A 242 39.46 -16.76 26.40
CA LEU A 242 39.92 -18.03 27.01
C LEU A 242 41.11 -18.68 26.28
N PHE A 243 41.30 -18.33 25.01
CA PHE A 243 42.42 -18.74 24.15
C PHE A 243 42.57 -17.73 23.00
N LYS A 244 43.68 -17.81 22.25
CA LYS A 244 43.94 -16.97 21.06
C LYS A 244 43.76 -17.78 19.79
N ALA A 245 43.31 -17.14 18.71
CA ALA A 245 43.28 -17.76 17.39
C ALA A 245 43.94 -16.84 16.34
N ALA A 246 44.70 -17.42 15.41
CA ALA A 246 45.27 -16.75 14.26
C ALA A 246 44.64 -17.31 12.98
N LEU A 247 44.34 -16.44 12.03
CA LEU A 247 43.66 -16.78 10.78
C LEU A 247 44.62 -16.61 9.61
N THR A 248 44.66 -17.56 8.69
CA THR A 248 45.44 -17.47 7.45
C THR A 248 44.63 -18.06 6.30
N GLN A 249 44.40 -17.28 5.25
CA GLN A 249 43.62 -17.72 4.09
C GLN A 249 44.53 -17.98 2.89
N SER A 250 44.30 -19.11 2.20
CA SER A 250 44.94 -19.45 0.93
C SER A 250 43.87 -19.92 -0.04
N GLY A 251 43.58 -19.11 -1.06
CA GLY A 251 42.46 -19.36 -1.98
C GLY A 251 41.12 -19.44 -1.23
N THR A 252 40.45 -20.59 -1.34
CA THR A 252 39.17 -20.90 -0.66
C THR A 252 39.35 -21.68 0.64
N SER A 253 40.59 -21.89 1.11
CA SER A 253 40.88 -22.59 2.36
C SER A 253 41.26 -21.60 3.46
N LEU A 254 40.57 -21.66 4.60
CA LEU A 254 40.88 -20.88 5.79
C LEU A 254 41.54 -21.77 6.83
N THR A 255 42.71 -21.39 7.32
CA THR A 255 43.40 -22.04 8.43
C THR A 255 43.22 -21.23 9.70
N VAL A 256 42.78 -21.90 10.78
CA VAL A 256 42.65 -21.35 12.12
C VAL A 256 43.66 -22.03 13.03
N LYS A 257 44.61 -21.26 13.56
CA LYS A 257 45.60 -21.72 14.54
C LYS A 257 45.22 -21.22 15.93
N VAL A 258 44.87 -22.12 16.82
CA VAL A 258 44.45 -21.86 18.19
C VAL A 258 45.62 -22.11 19.14
N THR A 259 45.86 -21.13 20.02
CA THR A 259 46.96 -21.17 20.99
C THR A 259 46.49 -20.71 22.36
N LYS A 260 47.05 -21.31 23.40
CA LYS A 260 46.89 -20.90 24.80
C LYS A 260 48.27 -20.86 25.44
N ASP A 261 48.60 -19.76 26.10
CA ASP A 261 49.92 -19.56 26.73
C ASP A 261 51.11 -19.81 25.78
N GLY A 262 50.95 -19.44 24.50
CA GLY A 262 51.96 -19.60 23.46
C GLY A 262 52.12 -21.02 22.90
N LYS A 263 51.33 -21.99 23.37
CA LYS A 263 51.34 -23.38 22.88
C LYS A 263 50.12 -23.67 22.02
N ALA A 264 50.26 -24.61 21.09
CA ALA A 264 49.13 -25.13 20.31
C ALA A 264 48.07 -25.71 21.25
N TYR A 265 46.81 -25.34 21.03
CA TYR A 265 45.69 -25.68 21.92
C TYR A 265 44.47 -26.00 21.08
N ASP A 266 43.86 -27.18 21.28
CA ASP A 266 42.61 -27.52 20.60
C ASP A 266 41.44 -26.72 21.19
N ILE A 267 40.42 -26.46 20.37
CA ILE A 267 39.16 -25.87 20.82
C ILE A 267 38.52 -26.88 21.80
N PRO A 268 38.28 -26.53 23.07
CA PRO A 268 37.67 -27.45 24.02
C PRO A 268 36.22 -27.79 23.66
N ASP A 269 35.75 -28.95 24.09
CA ASP A 269 34.35 -29.33 23.93
C ASP A 269 33.42 -28.30 24.58
N GLY A 270 32.36 -27.93 23.86
CA GLY A 270 31.43 -26.87 24.28
C GLY A 270 31.91 -25.44 24.00
N LEU A 271 33.18 -25.23 23.65
CA LEU A 271 33.71 -23.94 23.20
C LEU A 271 33.68 -23.81 21.66
N TRP A 272 33.80 -22.59 21.17
CA TRP A 272 33.62 -22.27 19.76
C TRP A 272 34.46 -21.05 19.34
N ILE A 273 34.61 -20.84 18.04
CA ILE A 273 35.13 -19.63 17.44
C ILE A 273 34.12 -19.17 16.40
N ASP A 274 33.57 -17.98 16.58
CA ASP A 274 32.67 -17.39 15.58
C ASP A 274 33.50 -16.59 14.57
N LEU A 275 33.55 -17.10 13.35
CA LEU A 275 34.24 -16.50 12.21
C LEU A 275 33.20 -15.70 11.43
N HIS A 276 33.47 -14.43 11.14
CA HIS A 276 32.58 -13.59 10.34
C HIS A 276 33.35 -12.51 9.57
N LEU A 277 32.75 -12.00 8.51
CA LEU A 277 33.25 -10.84 7.77
C LEU A 277 32.75 -9.52 8.38
N ILE A 278 33.54 -8.45 8.23
CA ILE A 278 33.12 -7.06 8.48
C ILE A 278 32.29 -6.57 7.29
#